data_AF-A0A5D2Z0N1-F1
#
_entry.id   AF-A0A5D2Z0N1-F1
#
_cell.length_a   1.000
_cell.length_b   1.000
_cell.length_c   1.000
_cell.angle_alpha   90.00
_cell.angle_beta   90.00
_cell.angle_gamma   90.00
#
_symmetry.space_group_name_H-M   'P 1'
#
loop_
_entity.id
_entity.type
_entity.pdbx_description
1 polymer ?
#
loop_
_entity_poly.entity_id
_entity_poly.type
_entity_poly.pdbx_seq_one_letter_code
_entity_poly.pdbx_strand_id
1 'polypeptide(L)'
;MAAENYSNGGPDSNPCYLQKFGLYSTCSNFYMIGRDKNQTVWRVLKIHRLDSSELTILEDPTTYSEFECFDLLRRIHDGNRSTGGLNFVTACYGIVGFVKFLGPYYMLLIKKRRKIGSICGHNIYAVTKSEMIPISNSPDQSNVAYSKNEKRSFANSACKCIMYLVLIRRHMRLAQKLGYTMRLALKVSVAHCI
;
A
#
# COMPACT_ATOMS: atom_id res chain seq x y z
N MET A 1 -28.02 -43.21 25.26
CA MET A 1 -28.30 -41.76 25.39
C MET A 1 -27.46 -41.29 26.57
N ALA A 2 -26.50 -40.38 26.46
CA ALA A 2 -26.48 -39.13 25.69
C ALA A 2 -25.14 -38.92 24.97
N ALA A 3 -25.21 -38.21 23.85
CA ALA A 3 -24.07 -37.65 23.13
C ALA A 3 -23.91 -36.19 23.55
N GLU A 4 -22.72 -35.78 23.97
CA GLU A 4 -22.40 -34.38 24.18
C GLU A 4 -21.81 -33.80 22.89
N ASN A 5 -22.59 -32.91 22.26
CA ASN A 5 -22.18 -32.12 21.10
C ASN A 5 -21.45 -30.85 21.58
N TYR A 6 -20.12 -30.80 21.46
CA TYR A 6 -19.39 -29.54 21.56
C TYR A 6 -19.32 -28.86 20.19
N SER A 7 -20.15 -27.83 20.04
CA SER A 7 -20.20 -26.97 18.87
C SER A 7 -19.13 -25.89 18.95
N ASN A 8 -18.13 -26.03 18.08
CA ASN A 8 -17.62 -25.04 17.13
C ASN A 8 -17.41 -23.56 17.57
N GLY A 9 -16.20 -23.05 17.28
CA GLY A 9 -15.99 -21.62 17.02
C GLY A 9 -15.01 -20.90 17.95
N GLY A 10 -13.76 -21.37 18.06
CA GLY A 10 -12.68 -20.49 18.52
C GLY A 10 -12.50 -19.35 17.51
N PRO A 11 -12.32 -18.08 17.93
CA PRO A 11 -12.04 -17.01 16.98
C PRO A 11 -10.72 -17.35 16.31
N ASP A 12 -10.78 -17.70 15.01
CA ASP A 12 -9.61 -17.79 14.16
C ASP A 12 -8.87 -16.46 14.29
N SER A 13 -7.82 -16.45 15.10
CA SER A 13 -6.91 -15.33 15.32
C SER A 13 -6.01 -15.19 14.10
N ASN A 14 -6.65 -15.04 12.94
CA ASN A 14 -6.03 -14.56 11.73
C ASN A 14 -5.51 -13.15 12.04
N PRO A 15 -4.20 -12.89 11.92
CA PRO A 15 -3.68 -11.54 12.09
C PRO A 15 -4.44 -10.61 11.13
N CYS A 16 -4.86 -9.45 11.63
CA CYS A 16 -5.64 -8.52 10.85
C CYS A 16 -4.74 -7.87 9.78
N TYR A 17 -4.75 -8.41 8.57
CA TYR A 17 -3.97 -7.90 7.45
C TYR A 17 -4.77 -6.89 6.65
N LEU A 18 -4.18 -5.72 6.42
CA LEU A 18 -4.74 -4.70 5.52
C LEU A 18 -4.75 -5.24 4.08
N GLN A 19 -5.87 -5.07 3.36
CA GLN A 19 -6.06 -5.62 2.01
C GLN A 19 -6.43 -4.59 0.96
N LYS A 20 -7.04 -3.48 1.37
CA LYS A 20 -7.45 -2.40 0.49
C LYS A 20 -6.97 -1.08 1.07
N PHE A 21 -6.53 -0.20 0.18
CA PHE A 21 -5.98 1.08 0.57
C PHE A 21 -6.61 2.20 -0.26
N GLY A 22 -6.84 3.35 0.37
CA GLY A 22 -7.22 4.60 -0.27
C GLY A 22 -6.14 5.64 -0.07
N LEU A 23 -5.66 6.23 -1.16
CA LEU A 23 -4.74 7.34 -1.13
C LEU A 23 -5.51 8.65 -1.21
N TYR A 24 -5.22 9.55 -0.29
CA TYR A 24 -5.73 10.90 -0.23
C TYR A 24 -4.57 11.90 -0.23
N SER A 25 -4.83 13.11 -0.71
CA SER A 25 -3.84 14.19 -0.76
C SER A 25 -4.41 15.49 -0.21
N THR A 26 -3.57 16.21 0.52
CA THR A 26 -3.68 17.66 0.70
C THR A 26 -2.57 18.35 -0.09
N CYS A 27 -2.49 19.68 0.00
CA CYS A 27 -1.40 20.45 -0.61
C CYS A 27 -0.01 19.97 -0.12
N SER A 28 0.09 19.60 1.16
CA SER A 28 1.38 19.34 1.83
C SER A 28 1.65 17.87 2.15
N ASN A 29 0.63 17.00 2.11
CA ASN A 29 0.76 15.61 2.54
C ASN A 29 -0.05 14.64 1.67
N PHE A 30 0.40 13.40 1.59
CA PHE A 30 -0.41 12.25 1.23
C PHE A 30 -0.78 11.46 2.48
N TYR A 31 -1.96 10.85 2.46
CA TYR A 31 -2.47 9.97 3.50
C TYR A 31 -2.92 8.67 2.86
N MET A 32 -2.26 7.57 3.22
CA MET A 32 -2.64 6.23 2.81
C MET A 32 -3.46 5.58 3.92
N ILE A 33 -4.72 5.29 3.62
CA ILE A 33 -5.68 4.69 4.55
C ILE A 33 -5.82 3.23 4.19
N GLY A 34 -5.32 2.34 5.04
CA GLY A 34 -5.44 0.90 4.88
C GLY A 34 -6.57 0.33 5.72
N ARG A 35 -7.31 -0.63 5.15
CA ARG A 35 -8.32 -1.40 5.89
C ARG A 35 -8.18 -2.89 5.65
N ASP A 36 -8.57 -3.67 6.64
CA ASP A 36 -8.64 -5.12 6.54
C ASP A 36 -9.85 -5.60 5.72
N LYS A 37 -10.03 -6.92 5.61
CA LYS A 37 -11.13 -7.49 4.83
C LYS A 37 -12.50 -7.22 5.46
N ASN A 38 -12.55 -7.26 6.79
CA ASN A 38 -13.79 -7.17 7.55
C ASN A 38 -14.13 -5.71 7.91
N GLN A 39 -13.24 -4.76 7.56
CA GLN A 39 -13.39 -3.32 7.83
C GLN A 39 -13.43 -2.98 9.33
N THR A 40 -12.84 -3.85 10.16
CA THR A 40 -12.77 -3.69 11.61
C THR A 40 -11.50 -2.95 12.03
N VAL A 41 -10.46 -2.97 11.19
CA VAL A 41 -9.17 -2.34 11.48
C VAL A 41 -8.80 -1.39 10.35
N TRP A 42 -8.59 -0.14 10.73
CA TRP A 42 -8.15 0.94 9.87
C TRP A 42 -6.81 1.50 10.36
N ARG A 43 -5.90 1.76 9.43
CA ARG A 43 -4.53 2.25 9.70
C ARG A 43 -4.19 3.39 8.76
N VAL A 44 -3.39 4.33 9.24
CA VAL A 44 -3.03 5.53 8.51
C VAL A 44 -1.51 5.63 8.37
N LEU A 45 -1.06 5.92 7.15
CA LEU A 45 0.33 6.25 6.84
C LEU A 45 0.37 7.64 6.21
N LYS A 46 1.15 8.54 6.78
CA LYS A 46 1.32 9.92 6.31
C LYS A 46 2.64 10.04 5.56
N ILE A 47 2.61 10.70 4.40
CA ILE A 47 3.79 10.93 3.55
C ILE A 47 3.86 12.44 3.26
N HIS A 48 4.97 13.08 3.58
CA HIS A 48 5.14 14.51 3.34
C HIS A 48 5.40 14.82 1.86
N ARG A 49 4.86 15.94 1.36
CA ARG A 49 4.98 16.37 -0.06
C ARG A 49 5.81 17.63 -0.29
N LEU A 50 6.18 18.35 0.77
CA LEU A 50 6.83 19.66 0.66
C LEU A 50 8.34 19.55 0.43
N ASP A 51 9.00 18.60 1.08
CA ASP A 51 10.45 18.41 0.92
C ASP A 51 10.74 17.55 -0.31
N SER A 52 11.33 18.15 -1.35
CA SER A 52 11.73 17.43 -2.57
C SER A 52 13.04 16.66 -2.42
N SER A 53 13.84 17.00 -1.41
CA SER A 53 15.16 16.41 -1.13
C SER A 53 15.07 15.10 -0.35
N GLU A 54 14.17 15.02 0.63
CA GLU A 54 14.04 13.90 1.55
C GLU A 54 12.61 13.32 1.60
N LEU A 55 12.51 12.00 1.65
CA LEU A 55 11.24 11.31 1.75
C LEU A 55 10.91 11.02 3.22
N THR A 56 9.98 11.78 3.79
CA THR A 56 9.49 11.55 5.16
C THR A 56 8.17 10.79 5.15
N ILE A 57 8.19 9.61 5.77
CA ILE A 57 7.03 8.73 5.94
C ILE A 57 6.83 8.48 7.43
N LEU A 58 5.61 8.70 7.91
CA LEU A 58 5.23 8.53 9.30
C LEU A 58 4.06 7.54 9.38
N GLU A 59 4.28 6.42 10.06
CA GLU A 59 3.20 5.50 10.41
C GLU A 59 2.47 6.01 11.65
N ASP A 60 1.14 6.04 11.59
CA ASP A 60 0.32 6.27 12.77
C ASP A 60 0.22 4.97 13.59
N PRO A 61 0.69 4.93 14.84
CA PRO A 61 0.61 3.74 15.67
C PRO A 61 -0.82 3.40 16.09
N THR A 62 -1.78 4.32 15.92
CA THR A 62 -3.19 4.14 16.30
C THR A 62 -3.92 3.21 15.33
N THR A 63 -4.71 2.30 15.90
CA THR A 63 -5.69 1.53 15.14
C THR A 63 -7.04 2.19 15.28
N TYR A 64 -7.69 2.46 14.16
CA TYR A 64 -8.98 3.13 14.08
C TYR A 64 -10.10 2.14 13.74
N SER A 65 -11.29 2.42 14.25
CA SER A 65 -12.56 1.94 13.69
C SER A 65 -12.93 2.71 12.42
N GLU A 66 -13.95 2.24 11.70
CA GLU A 66 -14.46 2.92 10.51
C GLU A 66 -14.90 4.36 10.81
N PHE A 67 -15.65 4.54 11.90
CA PHE A 67 -16.17 5.85 12.30
C PHE A 67 -15.06 6.83 12.68
N GLU A 68 -14.09 6.38 13.48
CA GLU A 68 -12.96 7.24 13.89
C GLU A 68 -12.08 7.61 12.68
N CYS A 69 -11.89 6.68 11.74
CA CYS A 69 -11.16 6.95 10.52
C CYS A 69 -11.90 7.97 9.65
N PHE A 70 -13.23 7.85 9.51
CA PHE A 70 -14.05 8.82 8.80
C PHE A 70 -13.95 10.22 9.45
N ASP A 71 -14.08 10.30 10.77
CA ASP A 71 -13.96 11.57 11.49
C ASP A 71 -12.55 12.18 11.35
N LEU A 72 -11.50 11.35 11.41
CA LEU A 72 -10.13 11.79 11.15
C LEU A 72 -9.98 12.43 9.75
N LEU A 73 -10.48 11.76 8.71
CA LEU A 73 -10.43 12.30 7.35
C LEU A 73 -11.20 13.62 7.21
N ARG A 74 -12.37 13.74 7.88
CA ARG A 74 -13.14 14.97 7.94
C ARG A 74 -12.35 16.11 8.61
N ARG A 75 -11.76 15.86 9.79
CA ARG A 75 -10.94 16.86 10.49
C ARG A 75 -9.73 17.30 9.68
N ILE A 76 -9.08 16.38 8.96
CA ILE A 76 -7.99 16.72 8.04
C ILE A 76 -8.51 17.58 6.90
N HIS A 77 -9.66 17.25 6.31
CA HIS A 77 -10.28 18.04 5.24
C HIS A 77 -10.55 19.47 5.69
N ASP A 78 -11.24 19.64 6.82
CA ASP A 78 -11.62 20.94 7.36
C ASP A 78 -10.38 21.77 7.74
N GLY A 79 -9.37 21.15 8.36
CA GLY A 79 -8.11 21.81 8.70
C GLY A 79 -7.28 22.24 7.48
N ASN A 80 -7.53 21.69 6.30
CA ASN A 80 -6.84 22.05 5.05
C ASN A 80 -7.75 22.82 4.08
N ARG A 81 -8.96 23.25 4.49
CA ARG A 81 -9.97 23.84 3.60
C ARG A 81 -9.47 25.06 2.83
N SER A 82 -8.62 25.89 3.44
CA SER A 82 -7.99 27.05 2.79
C SER A 82 -7.02 26.69 1.66
N THR A 83 -6.51 25.47 1.63
CA THR A 83 -5.56 24.96 0.62
C THR A 83 -6.17 23.90 -0.31
N GLY A 84 -7.50 23.86 -0.38
CA GLY A 84 -8.25 22.91 -1.22
C GLY A 84 -8.67 21.62 -0.52
N GLY A 85 -8.45 21.51 0.79
CA GLY A 85 -8.92 20.40 1.61
C GLY A 85 -8.21 19.07 1.35
N LEU A 86 -8.84 18.00 1.84
CA LEU A 86 -8.44 16.62 1.59
C LEU A 86 -9.15 16.08 0.35
N ASN A 87 -8.39 15.58 -0.61
CA ASN A 87 -8.87 15.07 -1.88
C ASN A 87 -8.56 13.58 -2.01
N PHE A 88 -9.52 12.80 -2.49
CA PHE A 88 -9.27 11.41 -2.83
C PHE A 88 -8.48 11.32 -4.15
N VAL A 89 -7.37 10.61 -4.11
CA VAL A 89 -6.49 10.44 -5.27
C VAL A 89 -6.84 9.13 -5.95
N THR A 90 -6.74 8.02 -5.20
CA THR A 90 -6.86 6.71 -5.83
C THR A 90 -6.98 5.54 -4.85
N ALA A 91 -7.75 4.52 -5.21
CA ALA A 91 -7.76 3.25 -4.50
C ALA A 91 -6.64 2.33 -5.00
N CYS A 92 -5.97 1.61 -4.10
CA CYS A 92 -4.90 0.69 -4.45
C CYS A 92 -4.87 -0.54 -3.53
N TYR A 93 -4.06 -1.53 -3.89
CA TYR A 93 -3.81 -2.73 -3.10
C TYR A 93 -2.54 -2.66 -2.26
N GLY A 94 -1.78 -1.57 -2.38
CA GLY A 94 -0.57 -1.33 -1.62
C GLY A 94 0.43 -0.44 -2.36
N ILE A 95 1.43 0.00 -1.61
CA ILE A 95 2.62 0.69 -2.13
C ILE A 95 3.67 -0.37 -2.44
N VAL A 96 4.24 -0.33 -3.64
CA VAL A 96 5.38 -1.16 -4.03
C VAL A 96 6.66 -0.60 -3.42
N GLY A 97 6.84 0.71 -3.53
CA GLY A 97 7.99 1.44 -3.03
C GLY A 97 8.02 2.88 -3.52
N PHE A 98 9.11 3.54 -3.21
CA PHE A 98 9.38 4.92 -3.62
C PHE A 98 10.67 4.96 -4.43
N VAL A 99 10.67 5.75 -5.50
CA VAL A 99 11.80 5.84 -6.43
C VAL A 99 12.12 7.31 -6.66
N LYS A 100 13.40 7.68 -6.57
CA LYS A 100 13.90 9.01 -6.92
C LYS A 100 14.74 8.88 -8.19
N PHE A 101 14.43 9.70 -9.19
CA PHE A 101 15.24 9.84 -10.40
C PHE A 101 16.03 11.15 -10.34
N LEU A 102 16.11 11.89 -11.45
CA LEU A 102 16.67 13.23 -11.51
C LEU A 102 15.70 14.31 -11.01
N GLY A 103 14.46 13.94 -10.69
CA GLY A 103 13.40 14.83 -10.25
C GLY A 103 12.86 14.52 -8.84
N PRO A 104 11.57 14.77 -8.57
CA PRO A 104 10.98 14.51 -7.26
C PRO A 104 10.92 13.00 -6.97
N TYR A 105 10.68 12.64 -5.72
CA TYR A 105 10.31 11.27 -5.38
C TYR A 105 8.98 10.89 -6.04
N TYR A 106 8.91 9.65 -6.51
CA TYR A 106 7.70 9.04 -7.04
C TYR A 106 7.28 7.87 -6.15
N MET A 107 5.99 7.75 -5.92
CA MET A 107 5.36 6.64 -5.22
C MET A 107 4.78 5.66 -6.24
N LEU A 108 5.17 4.38 -6.15
CA LEU A 108 4.68 3.32 -7.01
C LEU A 108 3.60 2.50 -6.31
N LEU A 109 2.40 2.45 -6.89
CA LEU A 109 1.20 1.83 -6.32
C LEU A 109 0.76 0.62 -7.13
N ILE A 110 0.15 -0.36 -6.46
CA ILE A 110 -0.54 -1.50 -7.09
C ILE A 110 -2.01 -1.13 -7.30
N LYS A 111 -2.41 -0.87 -8.54
CA LYS A 111 -3.79 -0.48 -8.88
C LYS A 111 -4.70 -1.66 -9.15
N LYS A 112 -4.20 -2.67 -9.86
CA LYS A 112 -4.93 -3.89 -10.15
C LYS A 112 -4.02 -5.09 -9.94
N ARG A 113 -4.62 -6.16 -9.44
CA ARG A 113 -3.96 -7.45 -9.25
C ARG A 113 -4.93 -8.57 -9.62
N ARG A 114 -4.40 -9.68 -10.13
CA ARG A 114 -5.16 -10.90 -10.45
C ARG A 114 -4.61 -12.04 -9.60
N LYS A 115 -5.47 -12.77 -8.89
CA LYS A 115 -5.04 -13.99 -8.20
C LYS A 115 -4.61 -15.00 -9.26
N ILE A 116 -3.39 -15.52 -9.14
CA ILE A 116 -2.83 -16.51 -10.08
C ILE A 116 -2.68 -17.89 -9.43
N GLY A 117 -2.79 -17.97 -8.12
CA GLY A 117 -2.72 -19.23 -7.41
C GLY A 117 -2.70 -19.06 -5.91
N SER A 118 -2.40 -20.15 -5.23
CA SER A 118 -2.14 -20.16 -3.80
C SER A 118 -1.11 -21.20 -3.44
N ILE A 119 -0.17 -20.85 -2.58
CA ILE A 119 0.82 -21.77 -2.02
C ILE A 119 0.59 -21.84 -0.51
N CYS A 120 0.38 -23.05 0.03
CA CYS A 120 0.15 -23.28 1.46
C CYS A 120 -0.94 -22.37 2.09
N GLY A 121 -2.04 -22.14 1.37
CA GLY A 121 -3.13 -21.26 1.84
C GLY A 121 -2.85 -19.76 1.72
N HIS A 122 -1.72 -19.35 1.15
CA HIS A 122 -1.41 -17.95 0.83
C HIS A 122 -1.76 -17.65 -0.61
N ASN A 123 -2.58 -16.62 -0.80
CA ASN A 123 -2.95 -16.20 -2.14
C ASN A 123 -1.79 -15.45 -2.81
N ILE A 124 -1.47 -15.85 -4.04
CA ILE A 124 -0.47 -15.21 -4.88
C ILE A 124 -1.19 -14.42 -5.96
N TYR A 125 -0.77 -13.18 -6.14
CA TYR A 125 -1.37 -12.28 -7.11
C TYR A 125 -0.31 -11.76 -8.08
N ALA A 126 -0.63 -11.75 -9.36
CA ALA A 126 0.11 -10.98 -10.35
C ALA A 126 -0.39 -9.53 -10.32
N VAL A 127 0.53 -8.56 -10.27
CA VAL A 127 0.19 -7.15 -10.47
C VAL A 127 -0.14 -6.94 -11.94
N THR A 128 -1.37 -6.54 -12.24
CA THR A 128 -1.84 -6.33 -13.62
C THR A 128 -1.86 -4.85 -14.01
N LYS A 129 -1.87 -3.95 -13.03
CA LYS A 129 -1.72 -2.52 -13.26
C LYS A 129 -1.02 -1.89 -12.06
N SER A 130 0.03 -1.13 -12.33
CA SER A 130 0.66 -0.23 -11.38
C SER A 130 0.44 1.23 -11.81
N GLU A 131 0.68 2.15 -10.89
CA GLU A 131 0.61 3.59 -11.14
C GLU A 131 1.69 4.31 -10.35
N MET A 132 2.35 5.27 -11.00
CA MET A 132 3.42 6.05 -10.41
C MET A 132 2.95 7.49 -10.22
N ILE A 133 2.96 7.97 -8.99
CA ILE A 133 2.47 9.30 -8.61
C ILE A 133 3.65 10.13 -8.06
N PRO A 134 3.91 11.34 -8.60
CA PRO A 134 4.93 12.22 -8.03
C PRO A 134 4.51 12.68 -6.64
N ILE A 135 5.45 12.67 -5.69
CA ILE A 135 5.20 13.05 -4.30
C ILE A 135 5.15 14.57 -4.16
N SER A 136 6.13 15.27 -4.75
CA SER A 136 6.27 16.71 -4.61
C SER A 136 5.12 17.47 -5.27
N ASN A 137 4.68 18.55 -4.62
CA ASN A 137 3.63 19.45 -5.09
C ASN A 137 4.15 20.77 -5.68
N SER A 138 5.46 20.87 -6.02
CA SER A 138 6.02 22.14 -6.49
C SER A 138 5.41 22.58 -7.84
N PRO A 139 4.98 23.85 -7.98
CA PRO A 139 4.43 24.39 -9.24
C PRO A 139 5.45 24.41 -10.39
N ASP A 140 6.75 24.33 -10.06
CA ASP A 140 7.86 24.26 -11.02
C ASP A 140 7.92 22.95 -11.82
N GLN A 141 7.09 21.94 -11.49
CA GLN A 141 6.97 20.72 -12.29
C GLN A 141 6.41 20.93 -13.70
N SER A 142 5.87 22.11 -14.00
CA SER A 142 5.33 22.46 -15.33
C SER A 142 6.41 22.76 -16.38
N ASN A 143 7.65 23.09 -15.99
CA ASN A 143 8.68 23.57 -16.92
C ASN A 143 9.76 22.57 -17.34
N VAL A 144 9.71 21.33 -16.86
CA VAL A 144 10.74 20.34 -17.23
C VAL A 144 10.18 19.35 -18.24
N ALA A 145 10.50 19.59 -19.51
CA ALA A 145 10.28 18.72 -20.67
C ALA A 145 10.83 17.27 -20.51
N TYR A 146 11.41 16.92 -19.36
CA TYR A 146 11.92 15.59 -19.01
C TYR A 146 10.90 14.66 -18.32
N SER A 147 9.74 15.15 -17.83
CA SER A 147 8.79 14.31 -17.06
C SER A 147 8.04 13.25 -17.87
N LYS A 148 8.03 13.36 -19.21
CA LYS A 148 7.36 12.38 -20.10
C LYS A 148 8.23 11.14 -20.39
N ASN A 149 9.56 11.27 -20.42
CA ASN A 149 10.45 10.18 -20.80
C ASN A 149 10.75 9.22 -19.63
N GLU A 150 10.93 9.73 -18.41
CA GLU A 150 11.17 8.89 -17.21
C GLU A 150 9.94 8.08 -16.80
N LYS A 151 8.74 8.69 -16.84
CA LYS A 151 7.48 7.95 -16.64
C LYS A 151 7.37 6.80 -17.64
N ARG A 152 7.86 7.00 -18.87
CA ARG A 152 7.82 5.99 -19.94
C ARG A 152 8.84 4.88 -19.71
N SER A 153 10.08 5.18 -19.34
CA SER A 153 11.12 4.15 -19.15
C SER A 153 10.83 3.25 -17.95
N PHE A 154 10.43 3.83 -16.80
CA PHE A 154 10.12 3.02 -15.62
C PHE A 154 8.76 2.34 -15.70
N ALA A 155 7.73 2.97 -16.28
CA ALA A 155 6.49 2.26 -16.57
C ALA A 155 6.75 1.14 -17.59
N ASN A 156 7.57 1.36 -18.61
CA ASN A 156 7.91 0.31 -19.56
C ASN A 156 8.72 -0.83 -18.93
N SER A 157 9.63 -0.57 -17.98
CA SER A 157 10.37 -1.65 -17.30
C SER A 157 9.56 -2.30 -16.18
N ALA A 158 9.02 -1.54 -15.23
CA ALA A 158 8.26 -2.08 -14.09
C ALA A 158 6.87 -2.63 -14.46
N CYS A 159 6.22 -2.15 -15.53
CA CYS A 159 5.00 -2.79 -16.04
C CYS A 159 5.30 -3.98 -16.96
N LYS A 160 6.53 -4.14 -17.47
CA LYS A 160 6.97 -5.37 -18.16
C LYS A 160 7.47 -6.44 -17.18
N CYS A 161 8.02 -6.04 -16.03
CA CYS A 161 8.37 -6.97 -14.97
C CYS A 161 7.10 -7.59 -14.36
N ILE A 162 7.05 -8.93 -14.30
CA ILE A 162 5.97 -9.62 -13.60
C ILE A 162 6.22 -9.47 -12.09
N MET A 163 5.59 -8.46 -11.49
CA MET A 163 5.61 -8.32 -10.03
C MET A 163 4.56 -9.25 -9.40
N TYR A 164 5.02 -10.13 -8.53
CA TYR A 164 4.17 -11.01 -7.74
C TYR A 164 3.98 -10.46 -6.34
N LEU A 165 2.73 -10.32 -5.92
CA LEU A 165 2.36 -9.98 -4.55
C LEU A 165 1.95 -11.27 -3.82
N VAL A 166 2.76 -11.69 -2.85
CA VAL A 166 2.43 -12.81 -1.96
C VAL A 166 1.94 -12.25 -0.62
N LEU A 167 0.66 -12.46 -0.31
CA LEU A 167 0.11 -12.17 1.02
C LEU A 167 0.38 -13.37 1.93
N ILE A 168 1.53 -13.37 2.60
CA ILE A 168 1.91 -14.43 3.54
C ILE A 168 1.11 -14.23 4.84
N ARG A 169 0.12 -15.11 5.08
CA ARG A 169 -0.55 -15.25 6.38
C ARG A 169 0.37 -16.11 7.24
N ARG A 170 1.10 -15.58 8.22
CA ARG A 170 2.16 -16.35 8.90
C ARG A 170 1.65 -17.70 9.46
N HIS A 171 1.91 -18.79 8.74
CA HIS A 171 1.96 -20.15 9.27
C HIS A 171 2.91 -21.05 8.47
N MET A 172 3.95 -20.48 7.84
CA MET A 172 4.96 -21.25 7.13
C MET A 172 6.06 -21.70 8.11
N ARG A 173 5.74 -22.65 9.01
CA ARG A 173 6.75 -23.35 9.85
C ARG A 173 7.71 -24.23 9.02
N LEU A 174 7.54 -24.30 7.70
CA LEU A 174 8.42 -25.06 6.79
C LEU A 174 9.57 -24.22 6.18
N ALA A 175 9.49 -22.89 6.11
CA ALA A 175 10.55 -22.09 5.50
C ALA A 175 11.79 -21.86 6.40
N GLN A 176 11.67 -22.11 7.72
CA GLN A 176 12.81 -22.03 8.63
C GLN A 176 13.80 -23.20 8.46
N LYS A 177 13.39 -24.35 7.90
CA LYS A 177 14.29 -25.47 7.61
C LYS A 177 15.22 -25.22 6.39
N LEU A 178 14.97 -24.18 5.62
CA LEU A 178 15.75 -23.82 4.42
C LEU A 178 16.61 -22.55 4.61
N GLY A 179 16.81 -22.09 5.85
CA GLY A 179 17.78 -21.02 6.14
C GLY A 179 17.39 -19.60 5.71
N TYR A 180 16.14 -19.35 5.30
CA TYR A 180 15.69 -18.00 4.93
C TYR A 180 15.15 -17.22 6.14
N THR A 181 15.82 -16.13 6.53
CA THR A 181 15.36 -15.21 7.57
C THR A 181 14.12 -14.44 7.09
N MET A 182 12.92 -14.90 7.48
CA MET A 182 11.65 -14.27 7.11
C MET A 182 11.13 -13.37 8.24
N ARG A 183 11.64 -12.14 8.33
CA ARG A 183 10.95 -11.03 9.02
C ARG A 183 9.71 -10.65 8.22
N LEU A 184 8.65 -10.26 8.93
CA LEU A 184 7.35 -9.88 8.37
C LEU A 184 7.56 -8.85 7.25
N ALA A 185 7.33 -9.25 6.00
CA ALA A 185 7.53 -8.37 4.85
C ALA A 185 6.41 -8.63 3.85
N LEU A 186 5.77 -7.56 3.40
CA LEU A 186 5.20 -7.50 2.06
C LEU A 186 6.40 -7.72 1.10
N LYS A 187 6.80 -8.98 0.87
CA LYS A 187 7.88 -9.28 -0.08
C LYS A 187 7.29 -9.06 -1.47
N VAL A 188 7.47 -7.86 -2.00
CA VAL A 188 7.45 -7.66 -3.44
C VAL A 188 8.69 -8.36 -3.97
N SER A 189 8.51 -9.56 -4.53
CA SER A 189 9.60 -10.21 -5.25
C SER A 189 9.56 -9.64 -6.67
N VAL A 190 10.53 -8.79 -6.99
CA VAL A 190 10.83 -8.41 -8.37
C VAL A 190 11.62 -9.57 -8.96
N ALA A 191 10.99 -10.38 -9.81
CA ALA A 191 11.75 -11.28 -10.66
C ALA A 191 12.47 -10.43 -11.71
N HIS A 192 13.81 -10.45 -11.70
CA HIS A 192 14.60 -9.88 -12.79
C HIS A 192 14.24 -10.63 -14.08
N CYS A 193 13.72 -9.92 -15.07
CA CYS A 193 13.67 -10.42 -16.43
C CYS A 193 15.07 -10.16 -17.03
N ILE A 194 15.76 -11.22 -17.45
CA ILE A 194 16.97 -11.17 -18.27
C ILE A 194 16.63 -10.55 -19.63
#